data_AF-A0A940R9Y3-F1
#
_entry.id   AF-A0A940R9Y3-F1
#
_cell.length_a   1.000
_cell.length_b   1.000
_cell.length_c   1.000
_cell.angle_alpha   90.00
_cell.angle_beta   90.00
_cell.angle_gamma   90.00
#
_symmetry.space_group_name_H-M   'P 1'
#
loop_
_entity.id
_entity.type
_entity.pdbx_description
1 polymer ?
#
loop_
_entity_poly.entity_id
_entity_poly.type
_entity_poly.pdbx_seq_one_letter_code
_entity_poly.pdbx_strand_id
1 'polypeptide(L)'
;MRNWIIGIRVFLALSVLTGILYPILMTGVGQLLFPYQASGSLMKSEGAVIGSELLAQKFTTKKYFWPRPSMNDFVGTASVGSNMSVGNDSLLNTVHERQKNRNTRDLIYASGSGLDPHISPESAQDQVGRIVGERKLTPEQRDLVLALIREYTE
;
A
#
# COMPACT_ATOMS: atom_id res chain seq x y z
N MET A 1 14.67 -35.03 -36.81
CA MET A 1 13.38 -35.36 -36.18
C MET A 1 13.48 -35.63 -34.67
N ARG A 2 14.45 -36.42 -34.17
CA ARG A 2 14.58 -36.76 -32.74
C ARG A 2 14.69 -35.55 -31.78
N ASN A 3 15.42 -34.50 -32.17
CA ASN A 3 15.62 -33.32 -31.31
C ASN A 3 14.33 -32.49 -31.12
N TRP A 4 13.45 -32.46 -32.12
CA TRP A 4 12.16 -31.74 -32.04
C TRP A 4 11.19 -32.41 -31.06
N ILE A 5 11.19 -33.75 -31.03
CA ILE A 5 10.37 -34.53 -30.08
C ILE A 5 10.84 -34.31 -28.64
N ILE A 6 12.16 -34.28 -28.41
CA ILE A 6 12.73 -34.00 -27.09
C ILE A 6 12.38 -32.57 -26.65
N GLY A 7 12.53 -31.58 -27.55
CA GLY A 7 12.17 -30.19 -27.27
C GLY A 7 10.71 -30.01 -26.87
N ILE A 8 9.77 -30.61 -27.61
CA ILE A 8 8.34 -30.55 -27.29
C ILE A 8 8.05 -31.23 -25.94
N ARG A 9 8.65 -32.39 -25.67
CA ARG A 9 8.46 -33.10 -24.39
C ARG A 9 8.94 -32.27 -23.21
N VAL A 10 10.13 -31.68 -23.31
CA VAL A 10 10.68 -30.84 -22.24
C VAL A 10 9.83 -29.58 -22.07
N PHE A 11 9.42 -28.93 -23.16
CA PHE A 11 8.52 -27.78 -23.11
C PHE A 11 7.20 -28.11 -22.40
N LEU A 12 6.54 -29.21 -22.76
CA LEU A 12 5.30 -29.64 -22.11
C LEU A 12 5.51 -30.02 -20.65
N ALA A 13 6.58 -30.77 -20.34
CA ALA A 13 6.88 -31.17 -18.97
C ALA A 13 7.13 -29.95 -18.08
N LEU A 14 7.93 -28.98 -18.54
CA LEU A 14 8.16 -27.74 -17.80
C LEU A 14 6.90 -26.88 -17.70
N SER A 15 6.09 -26.81 -18.75
CA SER A 15 4.83 -26.05 -18.72
C SER A 15 3.85 -26.61 -17.70
N VAL A 16 3.70 -27.94 -17.61
CA VAL A 16 2.87 -28.58 -16.58
C VAL A 16 3.46 -28.36 -15.19
N LEU A 17 4.78 -28.52 -15.05
CA LEU A 17 5.45 -28.36 -13.76
C LEU A 17 5.32 -26.93 -13.22
N THR A 18 5.63 -25.91 -14.02
CA THR A 18 5.66 -24.51 -13.57
C THR A 18 4.32 -23.79 -13.70
N GLY A 19 3.47 -24.19 -14.64
CA GLY A 19 2.17 -23.57 -14.89
C GLY A 19 1.00 -24.21 -14.14
N ILE A 20 1.14 -25.47 -13.70
CA ILE A 20 0.04 -26.21 -13.04
C ILE A 20 0.48 -26.73 -11.67
N LEU A 21 1.48 -27.61 -11.63
CA LEU A 21 1.84 -28.30 -10.40
C LEU A 21 2.36 -27.31 -9.34
N TYR A 22 3.26 -26.40 -9.73
CA TYR A 22 3.82 -25.41 -8.83
C TYR A 22 2.78 -24.42 -8.27
N PRO A 23 1.92 -23.75 -9.07
CA PRO A 23 0.90 -22.86 -8.54
C PRO A 23 -0.07 -23.57 -7.60
N ILE A 24 -0.57 -24.77 -7.95
CA ILE A 24 -1.50 -25.51 -7.09
C ILE A 24 -0.84 -25.87 -5.75
N LEU A 25 0.39 -26.37 -5.79
CA LEU A 25 1.12 -26.72 -4.57
C LEU A 25 1.35 -25.48 -3.69
N MET A 26 1.79 -24.37 -4.28
CA MET A 26 2.02 -23.13 -3.53
C MET A 26 0.73 -22.52 -2.98
N THR A 27 -0.36 -22.52 -3.74
CA THR A 27 -1.68 -22.09 -3.25
C THR A 27 -2.17 -22.98 -2.11
N GLY A 28 -2.01 -24.30 -2.24
CA GLY A 28 -2.40 -25.25 -1.19
C GLY A 28 -1.61 -25.05 0.11
N VAL A 29 -0.28 -24.91 0.01
CA VAL A 29 0.59 -24.64 1.16
C VAL A 29 0.26 -23.28 1.78
N GLY A 30 0.07 -22.24 0.96
CA GLY A 30 -0.28 -20.90 1.41
C GLY A 30 -1.60 -20.87 2.17
N GLN A 31 -2.64 -21.52 1.66
CA GLN A 31 -3.94 -21.58 2.32
C GLN A 31 -3.93 -22.44 3.60
N LEU A 32 -3.08 -23.48 3.67
CA LEU A 32 -2.98 -24.33 4.85
C LEU A 32 -2.22 -23.65 6.00
N LEU A 33 -1.09 -23.00 5.69
CA LEU A 33 -0.19 -22.44 6.71
C LEU A 33 -0.49 -20.96 7.01
N PHE A 34 -0.92 -20.20 6.01
CA PHE A 34 -1.08 -18.74 6.10
C PHE A 34 -2.38 -18.25 5.42
N PRO A 35 -3.56 -18.75 5.83
CA PRO A 35 -4.83 -18.45 5.16
C PRO A 35 -5.17 -16.95 5.14
N TYR A 36 -4.77 -16.20 6.18
CA TYR A 36 -5.02 -14.75 6.27
C TYR A 36 -4.24 -13.98 5.19
N GLN A 37 -2.93 -14.20 5.09
CA GLN A 37 -2.06 -13.55 4.11
C GLN A 37 -2.34 -14.03 2.68
N ALA A 38 -2.58 -15.34 2.49
CA ALA A 38 -2.91 -15.92 1.20
C ALA A 38 -4.25 -15.41 0.64
N SER A 39 -5.15 -14.96 1.52
CA SER A 39 -6.42 -14.32 1.14
C SER A 39 -6.30 -12.79 1.00
N GLY A 40 -5.10 -12.22 1.10
CA GLY A 40 -4.82 -10.80 0.90
C GLY A 40 -4.88 -9.94 2.17
N SER A 41 -4.76 -10.52 3.36
CA SER A 41 -4.73 -9.81 4.65
C SER A 41 -5.90 -8.83 4.82
N LEU A 42 -7.11 -9.34 4.57
CA LEU A 42 -8.33 -8.54 4.53
C LEU A 42 -8.78 -8.12 5.94
N MET A 43 -8.96 -6.81 6.13
CA MET A 43 -9.54 -6.23 7.33
C MET A 43 -11.07 -6.21 7.23
N LYS A 44 -11.74 -6.60 8.31
CA LYS A 44 -13.20 -6.65 8.40
C LYS A 44 -13.70 -5.79 9.56
N SER A 45 -14.78 -5.05 9.32
CA SER A 45 -15.52 -4.32 10.36
C SER A 45 -17.00 -4.60 10.18
N GLU A 46 -17.71 -4.93 11.27
CA GLU A 46 -19.16 -5.21 11.25
C GLU A 46 -19.58 -6.28 10.20
N GLY A 47 -18.70 -7.26 9.95
CA GLY A 47 -18.94 -8.33 8.97
C GLY A 47 -18.66 -7.95 7.51
N ALA A 48 -18.39 -6.68 7.21
CA ALA A 48 -17.99 -6.22 5.88
C ALA A 48 -16.47 -6.10 5.73
N VAL A 49 -15.95 -6.39 4.53
CA VAL A 49 -14.54 -6.16 4.19
C VAL A 49 -14.34 -4.67 3.99
N ILE A 50 -13.51 -4.06 4.83
CA ILE A 50 -13.22 -2.62 4.78
C ILE A 50 -11.93 -2.30 4.03
N GLY A 51 -11.05 -3.29 3.81
CA GLY A 51 -9.78 -3.08 3.11
C GLY A 51 -8.81 -4.25 3.29
N SER A 52 -7.55 -4.00 2.94
CA SER A 52 -6.42 -4.88 3.21
C SER A 52 -5.38 -4.11 4.00
N GLU A 53 -4.68 -4.79 4.90
CA GLU A 53 -3.54 -4.26 5.65
C GLU A 53 -2.44 -3.71 4.72
N LEU A 54 -2.32 -4.27 3.51
CA LEU A 54 -1.26 -3.96 2.56
C LEU A 54 -1.63 -2.86 1.56
N LEU A 55 -2.85 -2.30 1.62
CA LEU A 55 -3.35 -1.36 0.61
C LEU A 55 -3.83 -0.06 1.26
N ALA A 56 -3.24 1.05 0.81
CA ALA A 56 -3.72 2.38 1.16
C ALA A 56 -5.08 2.67 0.55
N GLN A 57 -5.83 3.52 1.25
CA GLN A 57 -7.11 4.04 0.80
C GLN A 57 -7.08 5.55 0.69
N LYS A 58 -8.00 6.10 -0.10
CA LYS A 58 -8.16 7.53 -0.26
C LYS A 58 -8.73 8.17 1.01
N PHE A 59 -7.85 8.66 1.88
CA PHE A 59 -8.25 9.51 3.00
C PHE A 59 -8.08 10.99 2.66
N THR A 60 -9.19 11.71 2.50
CA THR A 60 -9.20 13.17 2.22
C THR A 60 -9.62 13.99 3.43
N THR A 61 -10.37 13.40 4.37
CA THR A 61 -10.86 14.13 5.55
C THR A 61 -9.72 14.48 6.50
N LYS A 62 -9.75 15.69 7.08
CA LYS A 62 -8.74 16.15 8.04
C LYS A 62 -8.77 15.41 9.40
N LYS A 63 -9.70 14.47 9.60
CA LYS A 63 -9.82 13.65 10.82
C LYS A 63 -8.97 12.38 10.79
N TYR A 64 -8.46 12.00 9.62
CA TYR A 64 -7.66 10.80 9.42
C TYR A 64 -6.21 11.15 9.09
N PHE A 65 -5.34 10.15 9.27
CA PHE A 65 -4.00 10.19 8.71
C PHE A 65 -4.12 10.15 7.18
N TRP A 66 -3.37 11.03 6.54
CA TRP A 66 -3.25 11.04 5.10
C TRP A 66 -2.09 10.14 4.72
N PRO A 67 -2.31 9.17 3.80
CA PRO A 67 -1.23 8.40 3.24
C PRO A 67 -0.43 9.27 2.26
N ARG A 68 0.63 8.66 1.71
CA ARG A 68 1.36 9.24 0.59
C ARG A 68 0.41 9.50 -0.58
N PRO A 69 0.61 10.58 -1.35
CA PRO A 69 -0.15 10.82 -2.57
C PRO A 69 -0.13 9.62 -3.51
N SER A 70 -1.27 9.34 -4.13
CA SER A 70 -1.43 8.32 -5.15
C SER A 70 -1.63 8.97 -6.53
N MET A 71 -1.09 8.35 -7.58
CA MET A 71 -1.23 8.81 -8.97
C MET A 71 -2.41 8.17 -9.70
N ASN A 72 -3.02 7.14 -9.11
CA ASN A 72 -4.19 6.43 -9.63
C ASN A 72 -5.36 6.47 -8.63
N ASP A 73 -5.36 7.43 -7.71
CA ASP A 73 -6.43 7.64 -6.72
C ASP A 73 -6.73 6.41 -5.85
N PHE A 74 -5.69 5.63 -5.51
CA PHE A 74 -5.77 4.42 -4.70
C PHE A 74 -6.62 3.29 -5.30
N VAL A 75 -6.84 3.30 -6.62
CA VAL A 75 -7.62 2.26 -7.29
C VAL A 75 -6.81 0.95 -7.39
N GLY A 76 -7.31 -0.13 -6.80
CA GLY A 76 -6.63 -1.44 -6.76
C GLY A 76 -6.52 -2.18 -8.10
N THR A 77 -7.17 -1.70 -9.17
CA THR A 77 -7.08 -2.32 -10.51
C THR A 77 -5.78 -1.99 -11.24
N ALA A 78 -5.02 -1.00 -10.77
CA ALA A 78 -3.73 -0.62 -11.34
C ALA A 78 -2.75 -0.29 -10.21
N SER A 79 -1.46 -0.59 -10.41
CA SER A 79 -0.38 -0.14 -9.53
C SER A 79 0.50 0.78 -10.34
N VAL A 80 0.51 2.08 -10.01
CA VAL A 80 1.10 3.13 -10.87
C VAL A 80 1.78 4.21 -10.02
N GLY A 81 3.02 4.55 -10.40
CA GLY A 81 3.77 5.69 -9.89
C GLY A 81 3.70 6.91 -10.81
N SER A 82 4.26 8.04 -10.38
CA SER A 82 4.22 9.29 -11.17
C SER A 82 5.08 9.23 -12.43
N ASN A 83 6.18 8.47 -12.41
CA ASN A 83 7.13 8.31 -13.53
C ASN A 83 7.62 9.64 -14.13
N MET A 84 7.70 10.70 -13.32
CA MET A 84 8.18 12.02 -13.73
C MET A 84 9.65 12.20 -13.34
N SER A 85 10.43 12.79 -14.26
CA SER A 85 11.81 13.22 -13.98
C SER A 85 11.84 14.39 -13.00
N VAL A 86 12.96 14.56 -12.30
CA VAL A 86 13.21 15.66 -11.35
C VAL A 86 13.06 17.04 -12.00
N GLY A 87 13.37 17.16 -13.30
CA GLY A 87 13.25 18.42 -14.06
C GLY A 87 11.88 18.67 -14.70
N ASN A 88 10.85 17.88 -14.37
CA ASN A 88 9.53 18.02 -14.96
C ASN A 88 8.73 19.14 -14.26
N ASP A 89 8.24 20.13 -15.03
CA ASP A 89 7.49 21.26 -14.47
C ASP A 89 6.19 20.85 -13.75
N SER A 90 5.48 19.82 -14.25
CA SER A 90 4.25 19.33 -13.61
C SER A 90 4.52 18.72 -12.24
N LEU A 91 5.63 17.96 -12.11
CA LEU A 91 6.08 17.45 -10.83
C LEU A 91 6.43 18.58 -9.86
N LEU A 92 7.25 19.54 -10.31
CA LEU A 92 7.68 20.68 -9.49
C LEU A 92 6.48 21.50 -8.99
N ASN A 93 5.52 21.79 -9.87
CA ASN A 93 4.30 22.51 -9.51
C ASN A 93 3.46 21.74 -8.48
N THR A 94 3.28 20.44 -8.67
CA THR A 94 2.53 19.58 -7.73
C THR A 94 3.21 19.51 -6.36
N VAL A 95 4.54 19.41 -6.34
CA VAL A 95 5.36 19.40 -5.12
C VAL A 95 5.23 20.73 -4.38
N HIS A 96 5.38 21.86 -5.09
CA HIS A 96 5.23 23.19 -4.51
C HIS A 96 3.82 23.43 -3.95
N GLU A 97 2.78 22.92 -4.62
CA GLU A 97 1.42 23.01 -4.11
C GLU A 97 1.24 22.25 -2.80
N ARG A 98 1.75 21.01 -2.73
CA ARG A 98 1.67 20.16 -1.53
C ARG A 98 2.50 20.70 -0.37
N GLN A 99 3.64 21.32 -0.64
CA GLN A 99 4.48 21.95 0.38
C GLN A 99 3.77 23.08 1.14
N LYS A 100 2.69 23.67 0.60
CA LYS A 100 1.92 24.70 1.30
C LYS A 100 1.25 24.20 2.57
N ASN A 101 0.93 22.91 2.65
CA ASN A 101 0.16 22.33 3.75
C ASN A 101 0.68 20.96 4.23
N ARG A 102 1.85 20.52 3.76
CA ARG A 102 2.49 19.26 4.12
C ARG A 102 3.97 19.50 4.33
N ASN A 103 4.49 18.99 5.44
CA ASN A 103 5.85 19.32 5.88
C ASN A 103 6.87 18.22 5.58
N THR A 104 6.42 16.98 5.42
CA THR A 104 7.31 15.82 5.25
C THR A 104 7.32 15.27 3.82
N ARG A 105 8.42 14.61 3.45
CA ARG A 105 8.63 14.08 2.10
C ARG A 105 7.56 13.06 1.71
N ASP A 106 7.14 12.20 2.63
CA ASP A 106 6.13 11.16 2.35
C ASP A 106 4.79 11.78 1.97
N LEU A 107 4.44 12.90 2.60
CA LEU A 107 3.20 13.61 2.32
C LEU A 107 3.29 14.45 1.03
N ILE A 108 4.48 14.88 0.64
CA ILE A 108 4.70 15.69 -0.58
C ILE A 108 4.79 14.80 -1.83
N TYR A 109 5.58 13.73 -1.79
CA TYR A 109 5.90 12.91 -2.95
C TYR A 109 5.00 11.68 -3.06
N ALA A 110 4.50 11.43 -4.27
CA ALA A 110 3.68 10.27 -4.54
C ALA A 110 4.45 8.94 -4.37
N SER A 111 3.73 7.87 -4.03
CA SER A 111 4.31 6.53 -3.94
C SER A 111 4.54 5.90 -5.32
N GLY A 112 5.44 4.91 -5.39
CA GLY A 112 5.75 4.20 -6.63
C GLY A 112 4.67 3.21 -7.08
N SER A 113 3.92 2.64 -6.14
CA SER A 113 2.79 1.74 -6.43
C SER A 113 1.45 2.47 -6.57
N GLY A 114 1.33 3.68 -6.03
CA GLY A 114 0.05 4.38 -5.89
C GLY A 114 -0.87 3.80 -4.80
N LEU A 115 -0.42 2.76 -4.09
CA LEU A 115 -1.20 2.01 -3.09
C LEU A 115 -0.46 1.83 -1.76
N ASP A 116 0.64 2.56 -1.55
CA ASP A 116 1.53 2.46 -0.39
C ASP A 116 0.82 2.84 0.94
N PRO A 117 0.59 1.88 1.86
CA PRO A 117 -0.08 2.13 3.14
C PRO A 117 0.85 2.81 4.16
N HIS A 118 2.16 2.87 3.90
CA HIS A 118 3.14 3.29 4.88
C HIS A 118 3.50 4.78 4.75
N ILE A 119 3.76 5.39 5.90
CA ILE A 119 4.41 6.70 6.07
C ILE A 119 5.43 6.57 7.19
N SER A 120 6.48 7.38 7.18
CA SER A 120 7.43 7.41 8.29
C SER A 120 6.78 7.87 9.60
N PRO A 121 7.31 7.46 10.76
CA PRO A 121 6.84 7.96 12.06
C PRO A 121 6.86 9.48 12.18
N GLU A 122 7.84 10.15 11.54
CA GLU A 122 7.91 11.61 11.45
C GLU A 122 6.68 12.19 10.73
N SER A 123 6.33 11.64 9.56
CA SER A 123 5.14 12.02 8.80
C SER A 123 3.83 11.73 9.53
N ALA A 124 3.78 10.67 10.35
CA ALA A 124 2.63 10.40 11.20
C ALA A 124 2.50 11.44 12.33
N GLN A 125 3.61 11.76 13.00
CA GLN A 125 3.64 12.73 14.10
C GLN A 125 3.29 14.15 13.64
N ASP A 126 3.76 14.59 12.48
CA ASP A 126 3.42 15.91 11.88
C ASP A 126 1.91 16.11 11.73
N GLN A 127 1.17 15.03 11.49
CA GLN A 127 -0.28 15.07 11.28
C GLN A 127 -1.11 15.08 12.57
N VAL A 128 -0.52 14.76 13.72
CA VAL A 128 -1.24 14.60 15.00
C VAL A 128 -1.94 15.88 15.40
N GLY A 129 -1.28 17.03 15.28
CA GLY A 129 -1.87 18.32 15.65
C GLY A 129 -3.17 18.62 14.90
N ARG A 130 -3.17 18.38 13.58
CA ARG A 130 -4.36 18.50 12.72
C ARG A 130 -5.47 17.55 13.17
N ILE A 131 -5.16 16.28 13.38
CA ILE A 131 -6.15 15.24 13.71
C ILE A 131 -6.78 15.50 15.08
N VAL A 132 -5.97 15.84 16.07
CA VAL A 132 -6.43 16.17 17.44
C VAL A 132 -7.38 17.35 17.41
N GLY A 133 -7.06 18.42 16.68
CA GLY A 133 -7.93 19.59 16.53
C GLY A 133 -9.26 19.26 15.84
N GLU A 134 -9.21 18.53 14.73
CA GLU A 134 -10.39 18.21 13.89
C GLU A 134 -11.32 17.17 14.53
N ARG A 135 -10.78 16.31 15.40
CA ARG A 135 -11.56 15.35 16.20
C ARG A 135 -11.90 15.87 17.59
N LYS A 136 -11.45 17.08 17.96
CA LYS A 136 -11.65 17.70 19.29
C LYS A 136 -11.20 16.78 20.43
N LEU A 137 -10.03 16.17 20.28
CA LEU A 137 -9.49 15.22 21.26
C LEU A 137 -8.94 15.96 22.49
N THR A 138 -9.09 15.32 23.64
CA THR A 138 -8.50 15.74 24.93
C THR A 138 -6.97 15.53 24.93
N PRO A 139 -6.22 16.16 25.85
CA PRO A 139 -4.80 15.90 26.03
C PRO A 139 -4.49 14.40 26.22
N GLU A 140 -5.30 13.70 27.01
CA GLU A 140 -5.13 12.26 27.27
C GLU A 140 -5.34 11.44 25.98
N GLN A 141 -6.34 11.81 25.18
CA GLN A 141 -6.58 11.17 23.87
C GLN A 141 -5.48 11.50 22.86
N ARG A 142 -4.84 12.67 22.93
CA ARG A 142 -3.68 13.00 22.10
C ARG A 142 -2.50 12.08 22.43
N ASP A 143 -2.23 11.85 23.72
CA ASP A 143 -1.16 10.96 24.14
C ASP A 143 -1.45 9.51 23.71
N LEU A 144 -2.72 9.10 23.74
CA LEU A 144 -3.14 7.84 23.15
C LEU A 144 -2.83 7.76 21.65
N VAL A 145 -3.11 8.80 20.86
CA VAL A 145 -2.75 8.81 19.42
C VAL A 145 -1.24 8.63 19.23
N LEU A 146 -0.41 9.30 20.04
CA LEU A 146 1.05 9.13 19.97
C LEU A 146 1.50 7.73 20.36
N ALA A 147 0.83 7.11 21.34
CA ALA A 147 1.07 5.72 21.70
C ALA A 147 0.68 4.76 20.57
N LEU A 148 -0.47 4.96 19.94
CA LEU A 148 -0.94 4.16 18.79
C LEU A 148 0.00 4.27 17.60
N ILE A 149 0.58 5.45 17.33
CA ILE A 149 1.60 5.58 16.27
C ILE A 149 2.79 4.66 16.57
N ARG A 150 3.26 4.60 17.82
CA ARG A 150 4.37 3.71 18.19
C ARG A 150 3.99 2.23 18.15
N GLU A 151 2.76 1.91 18.53
CA GLU A 151 2.25 0.53 18.51
C GLU A 151 2.12 -0.01 17.08
N TYR A 152 1.65 0.81 16.14
CA TYR A 152 1.50 0.46 14.73
C TYR A 152 2.71 0.85 13.85
N THR A 153 3.89 1.00 14.46
CA THR A 153 5.16 1.11 13.71
C THR A 153 5.85 -0.25 13.73
N GLU A 154 6.12 -0.79 12.54
CA GLU A 154 6.91 -2.02 12.35
C GLU A 154 8.42 -1.79 12.44
#